data_AF-X1E8Z4-F1
#
_entry.id   AF-X1E8Z4-F1
#
_cell.length_a   1.000
_cell.length_b   1.000
_cell.length_c   1.000
_cell.angle_alpha   90.00
_cell.angle_beta   90.00
_cell.angle_gamma   90.00
#
_symmetry.space_group_name_H-M   'P 1'
#
loop_
_entity.id
_entity.type
_entity.pdbx_description
1 polymer ?
#
loop_
_entity_poly.entity_id
_entity_poly.type
_entity_poly.pdbx_seq_one_letter_code
_entity_poly.pdbx_strand_id
1 'polypeptide(L)'
;IQKYKKKYFQKPHPGTEKIGLANKEVNTEDSEPDKIAKIVKTKRFAIKPMSVEEAAMQMDLLGHNFFVFANDNTNKVNVLYKRKDGNFGLIEPEF
;
A
#
# COMPACT_ATOMS: atom_id res chain seq x y z
N ILE A 1 -7.34 -37.31 19.04
CA ILE A 1 -7.22 -38.13 17.81
C ILE A 1 -7.49 -37.23 16.61
N GLN A 2 -6.57 -37.27 15.66
CA GLN A 2 -6.41 -36.47 14.45
C GLN A 2 -7.67 -36.29 13.58
N LYS A 3 -7.80 -35.16 12.88
CA LYS A 3 -8.04 -35.19 11.41
C LYS A 3 -7.78 -33.83 10.73
N TYR A 4 -6.75 -33.84 9.90
CA TYR A 4 -6.39 -32.85 8.88
C TYR A 4 -7.43 -32.77 7.75
N LYS A 5 -7.49 -31.64 7.01
CA LYS A 5 -7.15 -31.60 5.56
C LYS A 5 -7.17 -30.19 4.94
N LYS A 6 -6.05 -29.89 4.27
CA LYS A 6 -5.79 -28.77 3.34
C LYS A 6 -6.66 -28.88 2.07
N LYS A 7 -7.02 -27.74 1.46
CA LYS A 7 -7.20 -27.62 0.01
C LYS A 7 -6.60 -26.28 -0.46
N TYR A 8 -5.35 -26.35 -0.90
CA TYR A 8 -4.75 -25.31 -1.73
C TYR A 8 -5.27 -25.51 -3.16
N PHE A 9 -5.92 -24.50 -3.73
CA PHE A 9 -6.24 -24.47 -5.15
C PHE A 9 -5.16 -23.64 -5.85
N GLN A 10 -4.27 -24.32 -6.58
CA GLN A 10 -3.46 -23.71 -7.63
C GLN A 10 -4.25 -23.77 -8.93
N LYS A 11 -4.29 -22.67 -9.69
CA LYS A 11 -4.66 -22.68 -11.12
C LYS A 11 -3.77 -21.72 -11.92
N PRO A 12 -3.53 -22.02 -13.21
CA PRO A 12 -2.28 -21.72 -13.92
C PRO A 12 -2.30 -20.38 -14.67
N HIS A 13 -1.11 -19.81 -14.90
CA HIS A 13 -0.89 -18.83 -15.98
C HIS A 13 -0.93 -19.53 -17.34
N PRO A 14 -1.58 -18.93 -18.35
CA PRO A 14 -0.83 -18.53 -19.53
C PRO A 14 -1.34 -17.23 -20.18
N GLY A 15 -0.43 -16.41 -20.69
CA GLY A 15 -0.76 -15.31 -21.57
C GLY A 15 -1.04 -15.80 -23.00
N THR A 16 -2.03 -15.17 -23.66
CA THR A 16 -2.02 -14.62 -25.03
C THR A 16 -3.43 -14.16 -25.42
N GLU A 17 -3.56 -12.84 -25.63
CA GLU A 17 -4.42 -12.10 -26.57
C GLU A 17 -5.92 -12.41 -26.70
N LYS A 18 -6.80 -11.39 -26.53
CA LYS A 18 -7.57 -10.73 -27.62
C LYS A 18 -8.13 -9.38 -27.15
N ILE A 19 -7.63 -8.32 -27.79
CA ILE A 19 -8.30 -7.10 -28.29
C ILE A 19 -9.81 -6.97 -27.99
N GLY A 20 -10.16 -5.90 -27.29
CA GLY A 20 -11.53 -5.41 -27.15
C GLY A 20 -11.50 -3.88 -27.03
N LEU A 21 -11.45 -3.19 -28.17
CA LEU A 21 -11.73 -1.76 -28.25
C LEU A 21 -13.18 -1.54 -27.83
N ALA A 22 -13.40 -0.83 -26.73
CA ALA A 22 -14.70 -0.28 -26.42
C ALA A 22 -14.55 0.96 -25.54
N ASN A 23 -14.88 2.10 -26.16
CA ASN A 23 -15.41 3.31 -25.54
C ASN A 23 -14.41 4.19 -24.78
N LYS A 24 -14.26 5.44 -25.22
CA LYS A 24 -15.19 6.49 -24.79
C LYS A 24 -14.81 7.80 -25.47
N GLU A 25 -15.76 8.34 -26.21
CA GLU A 25 -15.74 9.69 -26.77
C GLU A 25 -15.36 10.69 -25.66
N VAL A 26 -14.31 11.45 -25.92
CA VAL A 26 -13.86 12.53 -25.05
C VAL A 26 -14.79 13.72 -25.31
N ASN A 27 -15.83 13.84 -24.49
CA ASN A 27 -16.57 15.09 -24.35
C ASN A 27 -15.81 15.98 -23.37
N THR A 28 -15.37 17.11 -23.91
CA THR A 28 -14.82 18.27 -23.24
C THR A 28 -15.91 18.95 -22.39
N GLU A 29 -15.47 19.67 -21.34
CA GLU A 29 -16.22 20.66 -20.56
C GLU A 29 -17.06 20.13 -19.38
N ASP A 30 -16.40 20.03 -18.22
CA ASP A 30 -16.99 20.44 -16.94
C ASP A 30 -15.84 20.76 -15.96
N SER A 31 -15.46 22.03 -15.90
CA SER A 31 -14.64 22.58 -14.82
C SER A 31 -15.51 22.63 -13.56
N GLU A 32 -15.60 21.51 -12.84
CA GLU A 32 -16.25 21.48 -11.54
C GLU A 32 -15.43 22.26 -10.50
N PRO A 33 -16.10 23.02 -9.61
CA PRO A 33 -15.43 23.84 -8.61
C PRO A 33 -14.60 22.95 -7.66
N ASP A 34 -13.39 23.42 -7.34
CA ASP A 34 -12.43 22.89 -6.38
C ASP A 34 -12.95 21.75 -5.48
N LYS A 35 -12.75 20.50 -5.91
CA LYS A 35 -13.02 19.33 -5.06
C LYS A 35 -12.07 19.37 -3.86
N ILE A 36 -12.52 19.97 -2.76
CA ILE A 36 -11.81 19.94 -1.47
C ILE A 36 -11.54 18.49 -1.11
N ALA A 37 -10.26 18.14 -0.93
CA ALA A 37 -9.86 16.79 -0.57
C ALA A 37 -10.52 16.38 0.75
N LYS A 38 -11.34 15.31 0.72
CA LYS A 38 -12.00 14.76 1.90
C LYS A 38 -11.21 13.57 2.43
N ILE A 39 -11.11 13.45 3.76
CA ILE A 39 -10.55 12.26 4.41
C ILE A 39 -11.56 11.12 4.25
N VAL A 40 -11.29 10.17 3.37
CA VAL A 40 -12.21 9.05 3.06
C VAL A 40 -12.01 7.85 3.98
N LYS A 41 -10.79 7.65 4.49
CA LYS A 41 -10.44 6.47 5.28
C LYS A 41 -9.39 6.78 6.34
N THR A 42 -9.68 6.38 7.57
CA THR A 42 -8.74 6.44 8.69
C THR A 42 -8.26 5.04 9.02
N LYS A 43 -6.95 4.80 8.93
CA LYS A 43 -6.34 3.54 9.38
C LYS A 43 -5.72 3.77 10.76
N ARG A 44 -6.03 2.91 11.71
CA ARG A 44 -5.47 2.94 13.07
C ARG A 44 -4.57 1.71 13.23
N PHE A 45 -3.34 1.94 13.66
CA PHE A 45 -2.37 0.89 13.93
C PHE A 45 -1.82 1.07 15.34
N ALA A 46 -1.55 -0.05 16.02
CA ALA A 46 -0.79 -0.02 17.26
C ALA A 46 0.68 0.19 16.90
N ILE A 47 1.26 1.30 17.36
CA ILE A 47 2.67 1.60 17.13
C ILE A 47 3.49 0.68 18.04
N LYS A 48 4.29 -0.19 17.42
CA LYS A 48 5.28 -1.02 18.10
C LYS A 48 6.68 -0.62 17.62
N PRO A 49 7.69 -0.59 18.50
CA PRO A 49 9.07 -0.46 18.08
C PRO A 49 9.45 -1.60 17.13
N MET A 50 10.04 -1.27 15.98
CA MET A 50 10.53 -2.24 14.99
C MET A 50 11.63 -1.61 14.12
N SER A 51 12.41 -2.45 13.45
CA SER A 51 13.46 -1.97 12.54
C SER A 51 12.87 -1.40 11.24
N VAL A 52 13.69 -0.68 10.46
CA VAL A 52 13.27 -0.17 9.15
C VAL A 52 12.97 -1.30 8.17
N GLU A 53 13.75 -2.39 8.18
CA GLU A 53 13.48 -3.55 7.32
C GLU A 53 12.18 -4.27 7.71
N GLU A 54 11.91 -4.41 9.01
CA GLU A 54 10.67 -5.01 9.50
C GLU A 54 9.45 -4.18 9.09
N ALA A 55 9.56 -2.85 9.21
CA ALA A 55 8.54 -1.92 8.77
C ALA A 55 8.29 -2.03 7.25
N ALA A 56 9.35 -2.17 6.44
CA ALA A 56 9.23 -2.36 4.99
C ALA A 56 8.48 -3.65 4.64
N MET A 57 8.84 -4.76 5.30
CA MET A 57 8.18 -6.05 5.10
C MET A 57 6.69 -5.98 5.47
N GLN A 58 6.35 -5.37 6.60
CA GLN A 58 4.95 -5.21 7.01
C GLN A 58 4.16 -4.31 6.06
N MET A 59 4.79 -3.22 5.56
CA MET A 59 4.16 -2.33 4.60
C MET A 59 3.79 -3.05 3.30
N ASP A 60 4.71 -3.87 2.77
CA ASP A 60 4.49 -4.63 1.54
C ASP A 60 3.43 -5.74 1.74
N LEU A 61 3.44 -6.45 2.87
CA LEU A 61 2.43 -7.47 3.20
C LEU A 61 1.02 -6.89 3.30
N LEU A 62 0.90 -5.67 3.80
CA LEU A 62 -0.39 -4.95 3.87
C LEU A 62 -0.77 -4.28 2.54
N GLY A 63 0.15 -4.23 1.57
CA GLY A 63 -0.03 -3.52 0.31
C GLY A 63 -0.30 -2.03 0.55
N HIS A 64 0.46 -1.39 1.44
CA HIS A 64 0.31 0.02 1.77
C HIS A 64 1.44 0.85 1.17
N ASN A 65 1.17 2.10 0.81
CA ASN A 65 2.19 3.02 0.30
C ASN A 65 2.90 3.80 1.41
N PHE A 66 2.33 3.80 2.61
CA PHE A 66 2.81 4.52 3.78
C PHE A 66 2.65 3.63 5.00
N PHE A 67 3.64 3.64 5.88
CA PHE A 67 3.65 2.88 7.12
C PHE A 67 4.29 3.71 8.24
N VAL A 68 3.57 3.84 9.36
CA VAL A 68 4.01 4.61 10.52
C VAL A 68 4.43 3.64 11.60
N PHE A 69 5.64 3.82 12.13
CA PHE A 69 6.22 2.93 13.14
C PHE A 69 7.10 3.71 14.11
N ALA A 70 7.42 3.10 15.25
CA ALA A 70 8.47 3.61 16.12
C ALA A 70 9.78 2.92 15.75
N ASN A 71 10.82 3.69 15.46
CA ASN A 71 12.15 3.16 15.21
C ASN A 71 12.70 2.58 16.52
N ASP A 72 13.15 1.33 16.50
CA ASP A 72 13.69 0.61 17.65
C ASP A 72 14.98 1.24 18.24
N ASN A 73 15.81 1.85 17.40
CA ASN A 73 17.06 2.47 17.81
C ASN A 73 16.86 3.84 18.44
N THR A 74 15.98 4.66 17.87
CA THR A 74 15.78 6.05 18.32
C THR A 74 14.56 6.23 19.20
N ASN A 75 13.68 5.23 19.27
CA ASN A 75 12.33 5.30 19.86
C ASN A 75 11.48 6.47 19.33
N LYS A 76 11.84 7.03 18.16
CA LYS A 76 11.10 8.10 17.50
C LYS A 76 10.10 7.52 16.50
N VAL A 77 9.02 8.26 16.26
CA VAL A 77 8.03 7.90 15.26
C VAL A 77 8.57 8.25 13.88
N ASN A 78 8.70 7.25 13.02
CA ASN A 78 9.15 7.40 11.65
C ASN A 78 8.03 6.99 10.67
N VAL A 79 8.09 7.52 9.45
CA VAL A 79 7.18 7.14 8.36
C VAL A 79 7.97 6.57 7.20
N LEU A 80 7.74 5.30 6.89
CA LEU A 80 8.22 4.66 5.67
C LEU A 80 7.20 4.86 4.55
N TYR A 81 7.66 5.15 3.33
CA TYR A 81 6.78 5.29 2.18
C TYR A 81 7.40 4.76 0.89
N LYS A 82 6.54 4.36 -0.04
CA LYS A 82 6.94 3.89 -1.37
C LYS A 82 7.03 5.07 -2.34
N ARG A 83 8.19 5.23 -2.98
CA ARG A 83 8.43 6.27 -3.99
C ARG A 83 7.93 5.80 -5.36
N LYS A 84 7.78 6.76 -6.29
CA LYS A 84 7.36 6.48 -7.68
C LYS A 84 8.40 5.67 -8.47
N ASP A 85 9.67 5.76 -8.08
CA ASP A 85 10.78 4.99 -8.65
C ASP A 85 10.86 3.54 -8.14
N GLY A 86 9.94 3.13 -7.25
CA GLY A 86 9.90 1.79 -6.67
C GLY A 86 10.77 1.62 -5.43
N ASN A 87 11.58 2.61 -5.07
CA ASN A 87 12.40 2.59 -3.86
C ASN A 87 11.59 3.00 -2.63
N PHE A 88 12.19 2.80 -1.45
CA PHE A 88 11.64 3.26 -0.18
C PHE A 88 12.20 4.62 0.20
N GLY A 89 11.36 5.44 0.82
CA GLY A 89 11.75 6.68 1.49
C GLY A 89 11.40 6.61 2.97
N LEU A 90 12.23 7.24 3.80
CA LEU A 90 12.03 7.36 5.24
C LEU A 90 11.86 8.84 5.59
N ILE A 91 10.87 9.15 6.42
CA ILE A 91 10.64 10.48 7.00
C ILE A 91 10.89 10.36 8.50
N GLU A 92 11.77 11.21 9.01
CA GLU A 92 12.10 11.32 10.43
C GLU A 92 11.73 12.73 10.92
N PRO A 93 11.02 12.85 12.05
CA PRO A 93 10.73 14.14 12.65
C PRO A 93 11.97 14.71 13.36
N GLU A 94 12.30 15.95 13.03
CA GLU A 94 13.28 16.77 13.75
C GLU A 94 12.53 17.86 14.52
N PHE A 95 12.96 18.14 15.75
CA PHE A 95 12.34 19.12 16.66
C PHE A 95 13.35 20.20 17.03
#